data_AF-A0A349LXQ3-F1
#
_entry.id   AF-A0A349LXQ3-F1
#
_cell.length_a   1.000
_cell.length_b   1.000
_cell.length_c   1.000
_cell.angle_alpha   90.00
_cell.angle_beta   90.00
_cell.angle_gamma   90.00
#
_symmetry.space_group_name_H-M   'P 1'
#
loop_
_entity.id
_entity.type
_entity.pdbx_description
1 polymer ?
#
loop_
_entity_poly.entity_id
_entity_poly.type
_entity_poly.pdbx_seq_one_letter_code
_entity_poly.pdbx_strand_id
1 'polypeptide(L)'
;FLQQRLDGDLMEWQADYDSLFERGRSLSLLIFEHLHGESRDRGQAMVDLQAQYKSAGLDISLNELPDYLPLYLEFLSTQGDENAQYGLQEVAPILGLLTARLVQRDCDYHVLFQALLEVADADIDVADLLKQISSEERDDTAKALDKVWEEEMVS
;
A
#
# COMPACT_ATOMS: atom_id res chain seq x y z
N PHE A 1 3.68 -17.66 4.29
CA PHE A 1 2.83 -16.70 5.01
C PHE A 1 2.27 -17.21 6.32
N LEU A 2 1.01 -17.70 6.43
CA LEU A 2 0.33 -17.89 7.72
C LEU A 2 1.11 -18.73 8.74
N GLN A 3 1.59 -19.92 8.36
CA GLN A 3 2.36 -20.78 9.26
C GLN A 3 3.64 -20.11 9.76
N GLN A 4 4.41 -19.50 8.85
CA GLN A 4 5.63 -18.78 9.18
C GLN A 4 5.38 -17.62 10.15
N ARG A 5 4.27 -16.89 10.01
CA ARG A 5 3.92 -15.77 10.90
C ARG A 5 3.40 -16.23 12.25
N LEU A 6 2.63 -17.32 12.30
CA LEU A 6 2.10 -17.87 13.55
C LEU A 6 3.16 -18.58 14.39
N ASP A 7 4.20 -19.12 13.75
CA ASP A 7 5.32 -19.81 14.43
C ASP A 7 6.49 -18.87 14.79
N GLY A 8 6.46 -17.61 14.32
CA GLY A 8 7.53 -16.62 14.51
C GLY A 8 7.42 -15.80 15.80
N ASP A 9 8.49 -15.06 16.13
CA ASP A 9 8.46 -14.09 17.23
C ASP A 9 7.71 -12.81 16.81
N LEU A 10 6.85 -12.30 17.71
CA LEU A 10 6.03 -11.12 17.43
C LEU A 10 6.87 -9.86 17.20
N MET A 11 7.94 -9.64 17.98
CA MET A 11 8.76 -8.45 17.85
C MET A 11 9.57 -8.48 16.55
N GLU A 12 10.07 -9.66 16.16
CA GLU A 12 10.72 -9.84 14.86
C GLU A 12 9.74 -9.54 13.72
N TRP A 13 8.50 -10.03 13.81
CA TRP A 13 7.50 -9.76 12.79
C TRP A 13 7.14 -8.27 12.69
N GLN A 14 6.97 -7.58 13.82
CA GLN A 14 6.73 -6.13 13.83
C GLN A 14 7.89 -5.36 13.19
N ALA A 15 9.14 -5.71 13.54
CA ALA A 15 10.32 -5.07 12.97
C ALA A 15 10.44 -5.30 11.46
N ASP A 16 10.12 -6.51 10.99
CA ASP A 16 10.08 -6.84 9.56
C ASP A 16 9.00 -6.02 8.83
N TYR A 17 7.81 -5.89 9.43
CA TYR A 17 6.71 -5.12 8.86
C TYR A 17 7.08 -3.65 8.70
N ASP A 18 7.57 -3.03 9.77
CA ASP A 18 8.02 -1.63 9.75
C ASP A 18 9.15 -1.43 8.73
N SER A 19 10.10 -2.38 8.68
CA SER A 19 11.19 -2.30 7.71
C SER A 19 10.71 -2.39 6.26
N LEU A 20 9.59 -3.07 6.00
CA LEU A 20 9.09 -3.34 4.67
C LEU A 20 8.19 -2.22 4.16
N PHE A 21 7.26 -1.74 4.99
CA PHE A 21 6.18 -0.84 4.57
C PHE A 21 6.39 0.63 4.98
N GLU A 22 7.21 0.91 6.01
CA GLU A 22 7.32 2.27 6.58
C GLU A 22 8.63 2.99 6.19
N ARG A 23 9.58 2.30 5.56
CA ARG A 23 10.91 2.88 5.24
C ARG A 23 10.99 3.56 3.89
N GLY A 24 10.33 3.02 2.87
CA GLY A 24 10.44 3.47 1.49
C GLY A 24 9.07 3.75 0.89
N ARG A 25 9.05 4.59 -0.14
CA ARG A 25 7.84 4.98 -0.87
C ARG A 25 7.33 3.86 -1.78
N SER A 26 8.25 3.05 -2.32
CA SER A 26 7.94 1.98 -3.27
C SER A 26 7.00 0.90 -2.74
N LEU A 27 7.05 0.61 -1.44
CA LEU A 27 6.15 -0.33 -0.77
C LEU A 27 5.18 0.32 0.22
N SER A 28 5.19 1.64 0.35
CA SER A 28 4.28 2.37 1.24
C SER A 28 2.83 1.92 1.08
N LEU A 29 2.12 1.79 2.20
CA LEU A 29 0.71 1.43 2.22
C LEU A 29 -0.21 2.65 2.07
N LEU A 30 0.34 3.84 1.80
CA LEU A 30 -0.44 5.03 1.47
C LEU A 30 -0.83 5.01 0.00
N ILE A 31 -2.11 4.78 -0.29
CA ILE A 31 -2.63 4.59 -1.66
C ILE A 31 -2.27 5.79 -2.55
N PHE A 32 -2.40 7.03 -2.05
CA PHE A 32 -2.20 8.22 -2.89
C PHE A 32 -0.74 8.56 -3.13
N GLU A 33 0.18 7.99 -2.37
CA GLU A 33 1.60 8.10 -2.68
C GLU A 33 1.93 7.51 -4.05
N HIS A 34 1.25 6.43 -4.43
CA HIS A 34 1.42 5.76 -5.73
C HIS A 34 0.68 6.46 -6.88
N LEU A 35 -0.35 7.27 -6.59
CA LEU A 35 -1.19 7.92 -7.60
C LEU A 35 -0.76 9.36 -7.92
N HIS A 36 -0.40 10.14 -6.91
CA HIS A 36 -0.36 11.60 -7.02
C HIS A 36 0.98 12.24 -6.62
N GLY A 37 1.94 11.49 -6.09
CA GLY A 37 3.20 12.06 -5.58
C GLY A 37 2.95 13.23 -4.62
N GLU A 38 3.70 14.33 -4.77
CA GLU A 38 3.52 15.58 -3.98
C GLU A 38 2.57 16.60 -4.65
N SER A 39 1.59 16.15 -5.44
CA SER A 39 0.71 17.07 -6.15
C SER A 39 -0.39 17.66 -5.25
N ARG A 40 -0.89 18.85 -5.64
CA ARG A 40 -2.09 19.44 -5.02
C ARG A 40 -3.32 18.55 -5.11
N ASP A 41 -3.35 17.64 -6.08
CA ASP A 41 -4.47 16.70 -6.29
C ASP A 41 -4.57 15.68 -5.14
N ARG A 42 -3.44 15.33 -4.50
CA ARG A 42 -3.42 14.48 -3.30
C ARG A 42 -4.28 15.07 -2.18
N GLY A 43 -4.17 16.38 -1.94
CA GLY A 43 -4.92 17.06 -0.89
C GLY A 43 -6.43 17.02 -1.11
N GLN A 44 -6.88 17.18 -2.36
CA GLN A 44 -8.31 17.07 -2.68
C GLN A 44 -8.79 15.62 -2.55
N ALA A 45 -8.03 14.64 -3.03
CA ALA A 45 -8.35 13.23 -2.91
C ALA A 45 -8.51 12.80 -1.45
N MET A 46 -7.66 13.31 -0.54
CA MET A 46 -7.77 13.08 0.91
C MET A 46 -9.11 13.57 1.47
N VAL A 47 -9.53 14.77 1.10
CA VAL A 47 -10.80 15.37 1.54
C VAL A 47 -11.98 14.56 1.02
N ASP A 48 -11.93 14.15 -0.25
CA ASP A 48 -13.00 13.38 -0.88
C ASP A 48 -13.14 11.99 -0.22
N LEU A 49 -12.02 11.32 0.08
CA LEU A 49 -12.01 10.02 0.75
C LEU A 49 -12.53 10.14 2.20
N GLN A 50 -12.14 11.18 2.94
CA GLN A 50 -12.71 11.47 4.26
C GLN A 50 -14.23 11.71 4.22
N ALA A 51 -14.72 12.38 3.16
CA ALA A 51 -16.16 12.59 3.00
C ALA A 51 -16.89 11.27 2.73
N GLN A 52 -16.30 10.34 1.97
CA GLN A 52 -16.85 8.99 1.75
C GLN A 52 -16.98 8.23 3.06
N TYR A 53 -15.93 8.19 3.88
CA TYR A 53 -15.97 7.53 5.19
C TYR A 53 -17.05 8.10 6.10
N LYS A 54 -17.14 9.43 6.18
CA LYS A 54 -18.20 10.11 6.95
C LYS A 54 -19.61 9.79 6.44
N SER A 55 -19.78 9.70 5.12
CA SER A 55 -21.07 9.35 4.52
C SER A 55 -21.52 7.92 4.85
N ALA A 56 -20.57 7.02 5.06
CA ALA A 56 -20.81 5.66 5.57
C ALA A 56 -20.95 5.59 7.10
N GLY A 57 -20.90 6.73 7.80
CA GLY A 57 -21.03 6.79 9.26
C GLY A 57 -19.76 6.39 10.02
N LEU A 58 -18.60 6.35 9.36
CA LEU A 58 -17.31 6.08 9.99
C LEU A 58 -16.62 7.38 10.41
N ASP A 59 -16.00 7.36 11.58
CA ASP A 59 -15.16 8.45 12.09
C ASP A 59 -13.74 7.93 12.27
N ILE A 60 -12.78 8.52 11.55
CA ILE A 60 -11.39 8.08 11.57
C ILE A 60 -10.67 8.76 12.70
N SER A 61 -9.78 8.02 13.36
CA SER A 61 -8.87 8.57 14.36
C SER A 61 -8.04 9.72 13.79
N LEU A 62 -7.83 10.78 14.57
CA LEU A 62 -7.04 11.95 14.16
C LEU A 62 -5.58 11.62 13.78
N ASN A 63 -5.09 10.43 14.16
CA ASN A 63 -3.70 10.02 13.96
C ASN A 63 -3.51 9.11 12.74
N GLU A 64 -4.58 8.77 12.01
CA GLU A 64 -4.51 7.89 10.84
C GLU A 64 -4.80 8.66 9.55
N LEU A 65 -3.99 8.40 8.52
CA LEU A 65 -4.22 8.96 7.20
C LEU A 65 -5.35 8.20 6.49
N PRO A 66 -6.27 8.91 5.81
CA PRO A 66 -7.45 8.28 5.22
C PRO A 66 -7.11 7.33 4.07
N ASP A 67 -5.96 7.48 3.40
CA ASP A 67 -5.50 6.60 2.31
C ASP A 67 -4.61 5.44 2.77
N TYR A 68 -4.48 5.21 4.07
CA TYR A 68 -3.80 4.02 4.56
C TYR A 68 -4.57 2.77 4.12
N LEU A 69 -3.93 1.89 3.34
CA LEU A 69 -4.58 0.75 2.70
C LEU A 69 -5.35 -0.13 3.69
N PRO A 70 -4.82 -0.52 4.86
CA PRO A 70 -5.60 -1.26 5.85
C PRO A 70 -6.89 -0.55 6.30
N LEU A 71 -6.84 0.77 6.55
CA LEU A 71 -8.03 1.56 6.89
C LEU A 71 -9.04 1.59 5.74
N TYR A 72 -8.55 1.72 4.50
CA TYR A 72 -9.42 1.66 3.32
C TYR A 72 -10.09 0.29 3.19
N LEU A 73 -9.37 -0.81 3.43
CA LEU A 73 -9.92 -2.17 3.43
C LEU A 73 -10.96 -2.38 4.54
N GLU A 74 -10.73 -1.82 5.74
CA GLU A 74 -11.73 -1.81 6.82
C GLU A 74 -13.01 -1.11 6.37
N PHE A 75 -12.89 0.08 5.75
CA PHE A 75 -14.04 0.76 5.16
C PHE A 75 -14.76 -0.11 4.13
N LEU A 76 -14.05 -0.66 3.14
CA LEU A 76 -14.65 -1.49 2.09
C LEU A 76 -15.40 -2.70 2.66
N SER A 77 -14.89 -3.31 3.73
CA SER A 77 -15.56 -4.44 4.41
C SER A 77 -16.96 -4.10 4.95
N THR A 78 -17.27 -2.82 5.13
CA THR A 78 -18.56 -2.34 5.62
C THR A 78 -19.52 -1.90 4.51
N GLN A 79 -19.08 -1.87 3.25
CA GLN A 79 -19.87 -1.36 2.11
C GLN A 79 -20.72 -2.43 1.40
N GLY A 80 -20.54 -3.70 1.77
CA GLY A 80 -21.13 -4.86 1.09
C GLY A 80 -20.30 -5.35 -0.11
N ASP A 81 -20.46 -6.62 -0.47
CA ASP A 81 -19.57 -7.35 -1.38
C ASP A 81 -19.36 -6.64 -2.73
N GLU A 82 -20.42 -6.15 -3.38
CA GLU A 82 -20.34 -5.47 -4.68
C GLU A 82 -19.54 -4.16 -4.61
N ASN A 83 -19.78 -3.34 -3.57
CA ASN A 83 -19.06 -2.08 -3.39
C ASN A 83 -17.62 -2.30 -2.94
N ALA A 84 -17.36 -3.34 -2.14
CA ALA A 84 -16.03 -3.73 -1.73
C ALA A 84 -15.19 -4.16 -2.93
N GLN A 85 -15.77 -5.00 -3.81
CA GLN A 85 -15.12 -5.40 -5.07
C GLN A 85 -14.85 -4.19 -5.97
N TYR A 86 -15.84 -3.30 -6.16
CA TYR A 86 -15.66 -2.06 -6.94
C TYR A 86 -14.52 -1.19 -6.38
N GLY A 87 -14.48 -0.98 -5.06
CA GLY A 87 -13.41 -0.21 -4.41
C GLY A 87 -12.03 -0.84 -4.59
N LEU A 88 -11.94 -2.17 -4.51
CA LEU A 88 -10.69 -2.89 -4.78
C LEU A 88 -10.26 -2.78 -6.25
N GLN A 89 -11.20 -2.76 -7.20
CA GLN A 89 -10.90 -2.56 -8.62
C GLN A 89 -10.27 -1.19 -8.88
N GLU A 90 -10.76 -0.13 -8.23
CA GLU A 90 -10.21 1.23 -8.36
C GLU A 90 -8.73 1.30 -7.94
N VAL A 91 -8.33 0.52 -6.93
CA VAL A 91 -6.93 0.47 -6.43
C VAL A 91 -6.12 -0.72 -6.97
N ALA A 92 -6.72 -1.56 -7.83
CA ALA A 92 -6.07 -2.76 -8.35
C ALA A 92 -4.72 -2.51 -9.06
N PRO A 93 -4.51 -1.43 -9.84
CA PRO A 93 -3.19 -1.13 -10.40
C PRO A 93 -2.10 -0.95 -9.34
N ILE A 94 -2.44 -0.36 -8.19
CA ILE A 94 -1.52 -0.14 -7.07
C ILE A 94 -1.24 -1.47 -6.38
N LEU A 95 -2.28 -2.27 -6.12
CA LEU A 95 -2.12 -3.61 -5.55
C LEU A 95 -1.25 -4.52 -6.45
N GLY A 96 -1.40 -4.39 -7.77
CA GLY A 96 -0.55 -5.05 -8.76
C GLY A 96 0.92 -4.65 -8.66
N LEU A 97 1.19 -3.35 -8.56
CA LEU A 97 2.55 -2.84 -8.44
C LEU A 97 3.22 -3.26 -7.12
N LEU A 98 2.48 -3.17 -6.00
CA LEU A 98 2.93 -3.66 -4.70
C LEU A 98 3.22 -5.17 -4.74
N THR A 99 2.33 -5.95 -5.37
CA THR A 99 2.54 -7.39 -5.58
C THR A 99 3.84 -7.65 -6.34
N ALA A 100 4.04 -6.98 -7.48
CA ALA A 100 5.26 -7.15 -8.28
C ALA A 100 6.52 -6.82 -7.48
N ARG A 101 6.53 -5.70 -6.75
CA ARG A 101 7.66 -5.29 -5.91
C ARG A 101 7.94 -6.28 -4.78
N LEU A 102 6.91 -6.81 -4.14
CA LEU A 102 7.06 -7.83 -3.10
C LEU A 102 7.60 -9.16 -3.66
N VAL A 103 7.13 -9.58 -4.84
CA VAL A 103 7.67 -10.75 -5.54
C VAL A 103 9.13 -10.55 -5.93
N GLN A 104 9.50 -9.38 -6.46
CA GLN A 104 10.89 -9.04 -6.81
C GLN A 104 11.83 -9.11 -5.59
N ARG A 105 11.31 -8.81 -4.39
CA ARG A 105 12.05 -8.86 -3.12
C ARG A 105 12.00 -10.22 -2.42
N ASP A 106 11.39 -11.24 -3.04
CA ASP A 106 11.15 -12.56 -2.43
C ASP A 106 10.42 -12.46 -1.07
N CYS A 107 9.46 -11.54 -0.98
CA CYS A 107 8.73 -11.24 0.24
C CYS A 107 7.34 -11.90 0.26
N ASP A 108 7.10 -12.76 1.25
CA ASP A 108 5.89 -13.58 1.33
C ASP A 108 4.58 -12.80 1.54
N TYR A 109 4.66 -11.50 1.86
CA TYR A 109 3.50 -10.59 1.88
C TYR A 109 2.79 -10.47 0.53
N HIS A 110 3.47 -10.77 -0.59
CA HIS A 110 2.86 -10.69 -1.92
C HIS A 110 1.55 -11.51 -2.03
N VAL A 111 1.41 -12.59 -1.26
CA VAL A 111 0.21 -13.44 -1.30
C VAL A 111 -1.04 -12.72 -0.81
N LEU A 112 -0.90 -11.76 0.11
CA LEU A 112 -2.04 -10.98 0.60
C LEU A 112 -2.55 -10.03 -0.48
N PHE A 113 -1.64 -9.39 -1.21
CA PHE A 113 -1.99 -8.50 -2.31
C PHE A 113 -2.55 -9.26 -3.51
N GLN A 114 -2.02 -10.47 -3.79
CA GLN A 114 -2.62 -11.39 -4.77
C GLN A 114 -4.05 -11.77 -4.38
N ALA A 115 -4.32 -12.08 -3.11
CA ALA A 115 -5.67 -12.37 -2.65
C ALA A 115 -6.60 -11.15 -2.81
N LEU A 116 -6.12 -9.92 -2.55
CA LEU A 116 -6.91 -8.71 -2.80
C LEU A 116 -7.22 -8.51 -4.29
N LEU A 117 -6.27 -8.79 -5.19
CA LEU A 117 -6.49 -8.75 -6.64
C LEU A 117 -7.49 -9.81 -7.11
N GLU A 118 -7.46 -11.00 -6.53
CA GLU A 118 -8.46 -12.06 -6.78
C GLU A 118 -9.85 -11.63 -6.33
N VAL A 119 -9.98 -11.03 -5.14
CA VAL A 119 -11.26 -10.49 -4.65
C VAL A 119 -11.75 -9.33 -5.51
N ALA A 120 -10.85 -8.51 -6.05
CA ALA A 120 -11.18 -7.44 -6.98
C ALA A 120 -11.73 -7.96 -8.32
N ASP A 121 -11.48 -9.24 -8.67
CA ASP A 121 -11.67 -9.76 -10.03
C ASP A 121 -10.98 -8.88 -11.09
N ALA A 122 -9.78 -8.40 -10.76
CA ALA A 122 -9.04 -7.48 -11.60
C ALA A 122 -8.06 -8.23 -12.51
N ASP A 123 -8.11 -7.95 -13.82
CA ASP A 123 -7.17 -8.50 -14.80
C ASP A 123 -5.85 -7.70 -14.79
N ILE A 124 -4.98 -8.03 -13.83
CA ILE A 124 -3.66 -7.40 -13.67
C ILE A 124 -2.56 -8.39 -14.03
N ASP A 125 -1.79 -8.08 -15.08
CA ASP A 125 -0.61 -8.86 -15.47
C ASP A 125 0.59 -8.50 -14.57
N VAL A 126 0.68 -9.17 -13.42
CA VAL A 126 1.81 -9.02 -12.48
C VAL A 126 3.15 -9.40 -13.13
N ALA A 127 3.15 -10.33 -14.09
CA ALA A 127 4.38 -10.74 -14.77
C ALA A 127 4.90 -9.65 -15.72
N ASP A 128 4.01 -8.89 -16.35
CA ASP A 128 4.40 -7.69 -17.09
C ASP A 128 4.90 -6.58 -16.18
N LEU A 129 4.19 -6.30 -15.08
CA LEU A 129 4.64 -5.32 -14.07
C LEU A 129 6.04 -5.64 -13.53
N LEU A 130 6.33 -6.92 -13.23
CA LEU A 130 7.66 -7.39 -12.83
C LEU A 130 8.76 -7.04 -13.85
N LYS A 131 8.46 -7.12 -15.15
CA LYS A 131 9.42 -6.72 -16.20
C LYS A 131 9.63 -5.21 -16.18
N GLN A 132 8.55 -4.44 -16.04
CA GLN A 132 8.59 -2.97 -16.01
C GLN A 132 9.42 -2.44 -14.82
N ILE A 133 9.30 -3.05 -13.65
CA ILE A 133 10.04 -2.64 -12.44
C ILE A 133 11.41 -3.31 -12.28
N SER A 134 11.84 -4.13 -13.24
CA SER A 134 13.07 -4.92 -13.12
C SER A 134 14.34 -4.08 -12.91
N SER A 135 14.33 -2.83 -13.38
CA SER A 135 15.41 -1.84 -13.22
C SER A 135 15.15 -0.81 -12.11
N GLU A 136 14.06 -0.93 -11.36
CA GLU A 136 13.75 -0.04 -10.24
C GLU A 136 14.77 -0.25 -9.11
N GLU A 137 15.43 0.83 -8.68
CA GLU A 137 16.32 0.79 -7.53
C GLU A 137 15.52 0.81 -6.23
N ARG A 138 16.01 0.11 -5.20
CA ARG A 138 15.40 0.11 -3.88
C ARG A 138 15.59 1.44 -3.16
N ASP A 139 14.48 2.02 -2.73
CA ASP A 139 14.43 3.30 -1.99
C ASP A 139 14.49 3.13 -0.46
N ASP A 140 14.44 1.90 0.04
CA ASP A 140 14.48 1.56 1.47
C ASP A 140 15.89 1.24 1.99
N THR A 141 16.92 1.40 1.14
CA THR A 141 18.32 1.17 1.55
C THR A 141 18.85 2.35 2.36
N ALA A 142 19.77 2.11 3.30
CA ALA A 142 20.38 3.17 4.11
C ALA A 142 20.92 4.33 3.26
N LYS A 143 21.58 4.01 2.13
CA LYS A 143 22.09 5.01 1.18
C LYS A 143 20.99 5.84 0.51
N ALA A 144 19.86 5.21 0.17
CA ALA A 144 18.73 5.92 -0.44
C ALA A 144 18.05 6.85 0.59
N LEU A 145 17.89 6.38 1.83
CA LEU A 145 17.36 7.18 2.92
C LEU A 145 18.29 8.35 3.24
N ASP A 146 19.59 8.12 3.44
CA ASP A 146 20.57 9.19 3.70
C ASP A 146 20.49 10.31 2.65
N LYS A 147 20.34 9.93 1.37
CA LYS A 147 20.19 10.89 0.27
C LYS A 147 18.92 11.74 0.39
N VAL A 148 17.77 11.14 0.73
CA VAL A 148 16.51 11.88 0.93
C VAL A 148 16.65 12.86 2.10
N TRP A 149 17.24 12.42 3.22
CA TRP A 149 17.47 13.26 4.39
C TRP A 149 18.40 14.45 4.09
N GLU A 150 19.44 14.25 3.29
CA GLU A 150 20.32 15.33 2.83
C GLU A 150 19.59 16.34 1.93
N GLU A 151 18.70 15.88 1.05
CA GLU A 151 17.91 16.73 0.16
C GLU A 151 16.86 17.55 0.93
N GLU A 152 16.16 16.95 1.91
CA GLU A 152 15.17 17.63 2.76
C GLU A 152 15.78 18.71 3.67
N MET A 153 17.01 18.52 4.18
CA MET A 153 17.68 19.53 5.01
C MET A 153 18.15 20.78 4.25
N VAL A 154 18.18 20.72 2.92
CA VAL A 154 18.64 21.79 2.04
C VAL A 154 17.48 22.58 1.43
N SER A 155 16.25 22.06 1.50
CA SER A 155 15.01 22.71 1.00
C SER A 155 14.28 23.54 2.06
#